data_AF-A0A938MI28-F1
#
_entry.id   AF-A0A938MI28-F1
#
_cell.length_a   1.000
_cell.length_b   1.000
_cell.length_c   1.000
_cell.angle_alpha   90.00
_cell.angle_beta   90.00
_cell.angle_gamma   90.00
#
_symmetry.space_group_name_H-M   'P 1'
#
loop_
_entity.id
_entity.type
_entity.pdbx_description
1 polymer ?
#
loop_
_entity_poly.entity_id
_entity_poly.type
_entity_poly.pdbx_seq_one_letter_code
_entity_poly.pdbx_strand_id
1 'polypeptide(L)'
;DYFPVFPSDEQFKALVAMSRKLGCRAFLWPSGYHWTLTYRKQADGSFLWDDRKRFDELAAPHAVHDRKGQVWRAERSWLQGGETSCMCPGDPWTLDWWTKEIALPIVERGGEVIQVDQVVGGTFPACYSREHAHAPGPGQWMTAAFTDQLQSLLEECQKVERDFVLGFEEPNERFNHLVGIQDYRDLESPYELASVFNYLYHEFLPTFQSNPHAGDKFGMAYCLVNGQIPHTVPSMVMGGGPAILNNDFEEWTGDAFLGWAQVAAYQGVVWNGKFYRDEQEKHDGKASLRLENVAESDIVQVSQNVAVGAGIAVGKRYRLSAWLKTDRLARKGAVNLGCQKADGKWAGLGHVPMPPASSDWTRGSAEFTMPDDATLLRLMIHVEGPAKVWVDDVSLEEVRPDGSATPALRPDTPPDHKLMKQWVDLFHGEGRPYLLLGRLLHPPKLETATVTYKGKTYPAILHNAYRAPDGSEAVIAANPTLRKQSARLNWKGKEMTFELESEEVRLIR
;
A
#
# COMPACT_ATOMS: atom_id res chain seq x y z
N ASP A 1 -3.93 -21.24 -1.67
CA ASP A 1 -5.38 -21.44 -1.57
C ASP A 1 -6.01 -20.08 -1.38
N TYR A 2 -6.90 -19.67 -2.27
CA TYR A 2 -7.52 -18.33 -2.25
C TYR A 2 -8.99 -18.38 -1.82
N PHE A 3 -9.56 -19.57 -1.60
CA PHE A 3 -10.97 -19.75 -1.37
C PHE A 3 -11.26 -20.51 -0.06
N PRO A 4 -12.40 -20.23 0.60
CA PRO A 4 -13.35 -19.15 0.30
C PRO A 4 -12.70 -17.77 0.51
N VAL A 5 -13.22 -16.74 -0.17
CA VAL A 5 -12.72 -15.39 0.06
C VAL A 5 -13.19 -14.85 1.41
N PHE A 6 -12.42 -13.95 2.01
CA PHE A 6 -12.79 -13.28 3.25
C PHE A 6 -13.77 -12.11 3.00
N PRO A 7 -14.78 -11.88 3.85
CA PRO A 7 -15.16 -12.72 5.01
C PRO A 7 -16.04 -13.91 4.62
N SER A 8 -16.70 -13.84 3.46
CA SER A 8 -17.33 -14.96 2.77
C SER A 8 -17.48 -14.65 1.27
N ASP A 9 -17.73 -15.67 0.45
CA ASP A 9 -18.02 -15.52 -0.98
C ASP A 9 -19.24 -14.63 -1.24
N GLU A 10 -20.30 -14.76 -0.43
CA GLU A 10 -21.52 -13.95 -0.55
C GLU A 10 -21.26 -12.47 -0.24
N GLN A 11 -20.51 -12.21 0.84
CA GLN A 11 -20.18 -10.84 1.24
C GLN A 11 -19.26 -10.17 0.22
N PHE A 12 -18.27 -10.90 -0.30
CA PHE A 12 -17.42 -10.39 -1.37
C PHE A 12 -18.22 -10.06 -2.62
N LYS A 13 -19.09 -10.97 -3.09
CA LYS A 13 -19.99 -10.72 -4.23
C LYS A 13 -20.87 -9.48 -4.01
N ALA A 14 -21.40 -9.30 -2.80
CA ALA A 14 -22.19 -8.13 -2.45
C ALA A 14 -21.38 -6.82 -2.50
N LEU A 15 -20.13 -6.83 -2.02
CA LEU A 15 -19.23 -5.68 -2.08
C LEU A 15 -18.85 -5.31 -3.51
N VAL A 16 -18.54 -6.30 -4.35
CA VAL A 16 -18.29 -6.09 -5.79
C VAL A 16 -19.52 -5.51 -6.49
N ALA A 17 -20.70 -6.06 -6.24
CA ALA A 17 -21.94 -5.55 -6.82
C ALA A 17 -22.25 -4.12 -6.36
N MET A 18 -21.91 -3.77 -5.12
CA MET A 18 -22.04 -2.41 -4.59
C MET A 18 -21.05 -1.46 -5.25
N SER A 19 -19.77 -1.83 -5.37
CA SER A 19 -18.73 -0.97 -5.97
C SER A 19 -18.99 -0.73 -7.46
N ARG A 20 -19.52 -1.73 -8.18
CA ARG A 20 -19.94 -1.59 -9.57
C ARG A 20 -21.00 -0.50 -9.76
N LYS A 21 -21.95 -0.35 -8.82
CA LYS A 21 -22.96 0.74 -8.86
C LYS A 21 -22.34 2.13 -8.68
N LEU A 22 -21.13 2.21 -8.12
CA LEU A 22 -20.34 3.44 -7.98
C LEU A 22 -19.42 3.68 -9.18
N GLY A 23 -19.46 2.82 -10.21
CA GLY A 23 -18.57 2.89 -11.37
C GLY A 23 -17.18 2.31 -11.13
N CYS A 24 -16.97 1.60 -10.01
CA CYS A 24 -15.70 0.92 -9.73
C CYS A 24 -15.65 -0.47 -10.39
N ARG A 25 -14.43 -1.01 -10.53
CA ARG A 25 -14.16 -2.37 -10.98
C ARG A 25 -13.33 -3.12 -9.95
N ALA A 26 -13.67 -4.38 -9.68
CA ALA A 26 -12.92 -5.19 -8.72
C ALA A 26 -11.62 -5.72 -9.36
N PHE A 27 -10.47 -5.30 -8.81
CA PHE A 27 -9.13 -5.68 -9.27
C PHE A 27 -8.44 -6.57 -8.23
N LEU A 28 -8.10 -7.81 -8.60
CA LEU A 28 -7.52 -8.82 -7.70
C LEU A 28 -6.16 -9.32 -8.21
N TRP A 29 -5.21 -9.49 -7.29
CA TRP A 29 -3.82 -9.82 -7.60
C TRP A 29 -3.40 -11.15 -6.96
N PRO A 30 -3.93 -12.28 -7.44
CA PRO A 30 -3.45 -13.59 -7.00
C PRO A 30 -1.98 -13.79 -7.48
N SER A 31 -1.18 -14.50 -6.68
CA SER A 31 0.29 -14.60 -6.77
C SER A 31 0.82 -15.52 -7.89
N GLY A 32 0.14 -15.51 -9.04
CA GLY A 32 0.55 -16.24 -10.24
C GLY A 32 0.91 -17.69 -9.96
N TYR A 33 2.10 -18.09 -10.39
CA TYR A 33 2.59 -19.46 -10.26
C TYR A 33 3.12 -19.82 -8.86
N HIS A 34 3.04 -18.93 -7.87
CA HIS A 34 3.64 -19.19 -6.57
C HIS A 34 2.70 -19.98 -5.65
N TRP A 35 3.25 -21.05 -5.08
CA TRP A 35 2.59 -21.86 -4.06
C TRP A 35 3.27 -21.63 -2.72
N THR A 36 2.60 -20.90 -1.82
CA THR A 36 3.08 -20.70 -0.45
C THR A 36 3.13 -22.04 0.30
N LEU A 37 4.33 -22.49 0.64
CA LEU A 37 4.54 -23.73 1.39
C LEU A 37 4.38 -23.48 2.89
N THR A 38 4.98 -22.41 3.39
CA THR A 38 4.90 -22.01 4.79
C THR A 38 4.82 -20.50 4.91
N TYR A 39 4.15 -20.02 5.95
CA TYR A 39 4.06 -18.59 6.26
C TYR A 39 4.19 -18.35 7.76
N ARG A 40 4.98 -17.33 8.09
CA ARG A 40 5.25 -16.84 9.44
C ARG A 40 5.80 -17.91 10.37
N LYS A 41 7.13 -18.05 10.35
CA LYS A 41 7.86 -18.95 11.25
C LYS A 41 7.74 -18.46 12.69
N GLN A 42 7.38 -19.37 13.59
CA GLN A 42 7.23 -19.14 15.02
C GLN A 42 8.53 -19.46 15.76
N ALA A 43 8.63 -19.01 17.01
CA ALA A 43 9.82 -19.20 17.84
C ALA A 43 10.13 -20.67 18.14
N ASP A 44 9.12 -21.54 18.20
CA ASP A 44 9.25 -22.98 18.40
C ASP A 44 9.64 -23.75 17.12
N GLY A 45 9.81 -23.04 16.00
CA GLY A 45 10.13 -23.61 14.69
C GLY A 45 8.92 -24.04 13.87
N SER A 46 7.70 -23.96 14.40
CA SER A 46 6.45 -24.16 13.65
C SER A 46 6.15 -22.97 12.74
N PHE A 47 5.09 -23.06 11.94
CA PHE A 47 4.62 -21.98 11.07
C PHE A 47 3.15 -21.68 11.37
N LEU A 48 2.74 -20.41 11.26
CA LEU A 48 1.33 -20.04 11.37
C LEU A 48 0.46 -20.73 10.31
N TRP A 49 1.05 -20.94 9.14
CA TRP A 49 0.46 -21.70 8.05
C TRP A 49 1.51 -22.61 7.43
N ASP A 50 1.15 -23.87 7.21
CA ASP A 50 2.02 -24.91 6.67
C ASP A 50 1.22 -25.83 5.74
N ASP A 51 1.49 -25.70 4.44
CA ASP A 51 0.79 -26.41 3.37
C ASP A 51 1.69 -27.42 2.66
N ARG A 52 2.85 -27.74 3.24
CA ARG A 52 3.85 -28.64 2.64
C ARG A 52 3.28 -30.02 2.33
N LYS A 53 2.44 -30.57 3.21
CA LYS A 53 1.82 -31.88 3.01
C LYS A 53 0.96 -31.91 1.74
N ARG A 54 0.05 -30.94 1.59
CA ARG A 54 -0.83 -30.84 0.42
C ARG A 54 -0.03 -30.59 -0.85
N PHE A 55 1.00 -29.74 -0.76
CA PHE A 55 1.92 -29.51 -1.85
C PHE A 55 2.61 -30.80 -2.30
N ASP A 56 3.20 -31.57 -1.37
CA ASP A 56 3.93 -32.80 -1.70
C ASP A 56 2.99 -33.88 -2.31
N GLU A 57 1.72 -33.92 -1.87
CA GLU A 57 0.70 -34.86 -2.37
C GLU A 57 0.15 -34.48 -3.76
N LEU A 58 0.02 -33.18 -4.06
CA LEU A 58 -0.70 -32.68 -5.24
C LEU A 58 0.18 -31.93 -6.23
N ALA A 59 0.91 -30.92 -5.76
CA ALA A 59 1.49 -29.88 -6.61
C ALA A 59 2.98 -30.09 -6.91
N ALA A 60 3.70 -30.87 -6.08
CA ALA A 60 5.12 -31.11 -6.24
C ALA A 60 5.52 -31.68 -7.62
N PRO A 61 4.78 -32.62 -8.25
CA PRO A 61 5.09 -33.11 -9.59
C PRO A 61 5.02 -32.03 -10.69
N HIS A 62 4.28 -30.95 -10.44
CA HIS A 62 4.03 -29.86 -11.38
C HIS A 62 4.91 -28.62 -11.11
N ALA A 63 5.71 -28.66 -10.04
CA ALA A 63 6.58 -27.57 -9.64
C ALA A 63 7.81 -27.44 -10.55
N VAL A 64 8.35 -26.23 -10.69
CA VAL A 64 9.63 -25.99 -11.35
C VAL A 64 10.72 -26.85 -10.70
N HIS A 65 11.55 -27.53 -11.50
CA HIS A 65 12.75 -28.22 -11.02
C HIS A 65 13.99 -27.37 -11.32
N ASP A 66 14.89 -27.27 -10.34
CA ASP A 66 16.19 -26.63 -10.49
C ASP A 66 17.15 -27.45 -11.36
N ARG A 67 18.35 -26.92 -11.63
CA ARG A 67 19.36 -27.58 -12.47
C ARG A 67 19.85 -28.94 -11.92
N LYS A 68 19.61 -29.22 -10.64
CA LYS A 68 19.93 -30.51 -9.99
C LYS A 68 18.75 -31.49 -10.05
N GLY A 69 17.63 -31.09 -10.64
CA GLY A 69 16.40 -31.87 -10.71
C GLY A 69 15.56 -31.84 -9.44
N GLN A 70 15.84 -30.92 -8.51
CA GLN A 70 15.09 -30.78 -7.25
C GLN A 70 13.96 -29.77 -7.43
N VAL A 71 12.83 -29.99 -6.75
CA VAL A 71 11.73 -29.02 -6.69
C VAL A 71 12.27 -27.68 -6.19
N TRP A 72 12.00 -26.63 -6.96
CA TRP A 72 12.41 -25.27 -6.65
C TRP A 72 11.64 -24.76 -5.43
N ARG A 73 12.38 -24.25 -4.44
CA ARG A 73 11.84 -23.60 -3.25
C ARG A 73 12.65 -22.34 -2.97
N ALA A 74 12.00 -21.33 -2.41
CA ALA A 74 12.67 -20.10 -2.01
C ALA A 74 12.04 -19.50 -0.75
N GLU A 75 12.88 -19.07 0.19
CA GLU A 75 12.49 -18.17 1.26
C GLU A 75 12.19 -16.77 0.70
N ARG A 76 11.12 -16.15 1.19
CA ARG A 76 10.74 -14.79 0.81
C ARG A 76 10.52 -13.93 2.05
N SER A 77 11.03 -12.70 2.02
CA SER A 77 10.93 -11.79 3.17
C SER A 77 9.48 -11.52 3.58
N TRP A 78 8.58 -11.37 2.60
CA TRP A 78 7.15 -11.15 2.84
C TRP A 78 6.42 -12.37 3.42
N LEU A 79 7.02 -13.57 3.37
CA LEU A 79 6.49 -14.78 4.01
C LEU A 79 6.91 -14.91 5.48
N GLN A 80 7.63 -13.93 6.03
CA GLN A 80 8.02 -13.86 7.45
C GLN A 80 8.76 -15.13 7.92
N GLY A 81 9.83 -15.49 7.20
CA GLY A 81 10.63 -16.69 7.46
C GLY A 81 10.03 -17.99 6.88
N GLY A 82 8.96 -17.87 6.09
CA GLY A 82 8.37 -18.96 5.31
C GLY A 82 8.96 -19.11 3.90
N GLU A 83 8.52 -20.18 3.23
CA GLU A 83 8.99 -20.61 1.91
C GLU A 83 7.84 -20.70 0.89
N THR A 84 8.18 -20.53 -0.38
CA THR A 84 7.29 -20.77 -1.52
C THR A 84 7.93 -21.72 -2.52
N SER A 85 7.12 -22.35 -3.35
CA SER A 85 7.53 -22.99 -4.60
C SER A 85 6.90 -22.27 -5.79
N CYS A 86 7.31 -22.62 -7.01
CA CYS A 86 6.79 -22.05 -8.25
C CYS A 86 6.31 -23.20 -9.13
N MET A 87 5.06 -23.17 -9.56
CA MET A 87 4.47 -24.13 -10.47
C MET A 87 5.02 -23.89 -11.88
N CYS A 88 5.32 -24.96 -12.61
CA CYS A 88 5.90 -24.84 -13.95
C CYS A 88 4.80 -24.54 -14.98
N PRO A 89 4.81 -23.38 -15.66
CA PRO A 89 3.78 -23.05 -16.65
C PRO A 89 3.86 -23.91 -17.92
N GLY A 90 4.99 -24.59 -18.14
CA GLY A 90 5.13 -25.57 -19.21
C GLY A 90 4.53 -26.94 -18.88
N ASP A 91 3.98 -27.12 -17.68
CA ASP A 91 3.13 -28.26 -17.34
C ASP A 91 1.65 -27.88 -17.58
N PRO A 92 0.89 -28.64 -18.40
CA PRO A 92 -0.53 -28.38 -18.64
C PRO A 92 -1.37 -28.32 -17.36
N TRP A 93 -0.99 -29.05 -16.30
CA TRP A 93 -1.67 -28.98 -15.02
C TRP A 93 -1.59 -27.59 -14.42
N THR A 94 -0.43 -26.93 -14.47
CA THR A 94 -0.25 -25.58 -13.92
C THR A 94 -1.12 -24.56 -14.65
N LEU A 95 -1.22 -24.70 -15.98
CA LEU A 95 -2.06 -23.82 -16.80
C LEU A 95 -3.53 -23.94 -16.40
N ASP A 96 -4.02 -25.17 -16.27
CA ASP A 96 -5.39 -25.47 -15.84
C ASP A 96 -5.64 -25.06 -14.39
N TRP A 97 -4.72 -25.34 -13.48
CA TRP A 97 -4.79 -24.92 -12.08
C TRP A 97 -4.94 -23.41 -11.98
N TRP A 98 -4.08 -22.65 -12.66
CA TRP A 98 -4.15 -21.19 -12.63
C TRP A 98 -5.43 -20.65 -13.26
N THR A 99 -5.77 -21.10 -14.47
CA THR A 99 -6.94 -20.58 -15.19
C THR A 99 -8.25 -21.01 -14.53
N LYS A 100 -8.44 -22.32 -14.31
CA LYS A 100 -9.73 -22.92 -13.95
C LYS A 100 -9.96 -23.00 -12.44
N GLU A 101 -8.91 -23.15 -11.64
CA GLU A 101 -9.05 -23.28 -10.18
C GLU A 101 -8.80 -21.98 -9.43
N ILE A 102 -8.09 -21.00 -10.01
CA ILE A 102 -7.82 -19.70 -9.37
C ILE A 102 -8.55 -18.54 -10.05
N ALA A 103 -8.25 -18.28 -11.32
CA ALA A 103 -8.75 -17.08 -11.99
C ALA A 103 -10.26 -17.15 -12.28
N LEU A 104 -10.73 -18.23 -12.89
CA LEU A 104 -12.15 -18.41 -13.20
C LEU A 104 -13.03 -18.33 -11.93
N PRO A 105 -12.68 -18.97 -10.80
CA PRO A 105 -13.48 -18.83 -9.58
C PRO A 105 -13.43 -17.43 -8.97
N ILE A 106 -12.37 -16.62 -9.18
CA ILE A 106 -12.37 -15.18 -8.85
C ILE A 106 -13.42 -14.45 -9.70
N VAL A 107 -13.45 -14.72 -11.01
CA VAL A 107 -14.36 -14.05 -11.95
C VAL A 107 -15.82 -14.44 -11.69
N GLU A 108 -16.10 -15.71 -11.36
CA GLU A 108 -17.43 -16.17 -10.92
C GLU A 108 -17.91 -15.50 -9.61
N ARG A 109 -16.97 -14.95 -8.83
CA ARG A 109 -17.25 -14.14 -7.64
C ARG A 109 -17.35 -12.63 -7.94
N GLY A 110 -17.26 -12.25 -9.21
CA GLY A 110 -17.39 -10.88 -9.68
C GLY A 110 -16.08 -10.14 -9.87
N GLY A 111 -14.92 -10.81 -9.78
CA GLY A 111 -13.65 -10.20 -10.18
C GLY A 111 -13.70 -9.78 -11.65
N GLU A 112 -13.36 -8.52 -11.94
CA GLU A 112 -13.44 -7.95 -13.30
C GLU A 112 -12.06 -7.71 -13.90
N VAL A 113 -11.06 -7.50 -13.03
CA VAL A 113 -9.68 -7.28 -13.42
C VAL A 113 -8.80 -8.24 -12.60
N ILE A 114 -7.91 -8.97 -13.26
CA ILE A 114 -6.92 -9.82 -12.59
C ILE A 114 -5.52 -9.40 -13.02
N GLN A 115 -4.62 -9.33 -12.03
CA GLN A 115 -3.18 -9.28 -12.26
C GLN A 115 -2.59 -10.65 -11.95
N VAL A 116 -1.82 -11.21 -12.89
CA VAL A 116 -0.95 -12.37 -12.60
C VAL A 116 0.25 -11.86 -11.80
N ASP A 117 0.07 -11.75 -10.48
CA ASP A 117 1.08 -11.19 -9.58
C ASP A 117 2.26 -12.16 -9.40
N GLN A 118 3.43 -11.65 -9.05
CA GLN A 118 4.67 -12.42 -8.85
C GLN A 118 5.24 -13.11 -10.11
N VAL A 119 4.69 -12.80 -11.30
CA VAL A 119 5.25 -13.18 -12.61
C VAL A 119 5.84 -11.92 -13.26
N VAL A 120 6.88 -11.39 -12.62
CA VAL A 120 7.49 -10.08 -12.89
C VAL A 120 8.02 -10.01 -14.33
N GLY A 121 7.53 -9.08 -15.13
CA GLY A 121 7.91 -8.94 -16.55
C GLY A 121 7.56 -10.16 -17.40
N GLY A 122 6.63 -11.00 -16.95
CA GLY A 122 6.32 -12.30 -17.57
C GLY A 122 7.39 -13.36 -17.31
N THR A 123 8.18 -13.22 -16.24
CA THR A 123 9.28 -14.14 -15.92
C THR A 123 8.99 -15.01 -14.69
N PHE A 124 9.61 -16.19 -14.67
CA PHE A 124 9.54 -17.18 -13.60
C PHE A 124 10.83 -18.02 -13.59
N PRO A 125 11.15 -18.77 -12.51
CA PRO A 125 12.34 -19.61 -12.46
C PRO A 125 12.38 -20.64 -13.60
N ALA A 126 13.53 -20.79 -14.26
CA ALA A 126 13.69 -21.76 -15.35
C ALA A 126 13.56 -23.21 -14.84
N CYS A 127 12.75 -24.02 -15.52
CA CYS A 127 12.52 -25.42 -15.17
C CYS A 127 13.43 -26.37 -15.95
N TYR A 128 14.04 -27.32 -15.25
CA TYR A 128 14.90 -28.37 -15.80
C TYR A 128 14.28 -29.76 -15.72
N SER A 129 12.99 -29.86 -15.39
CA SER A 129 12.25 -31.12 -15.45
C SER A 129 12.30 -31.69 -16.86
N ARG A 130 12.41 -33.02 -16.95
CA ARG A 130 12.29 -33.77 -18.20
C ARG A 130 10.90 -34.40 -18.38
N GLU A 131 10.07 -34.29 -17.35
CA GLU A 131 8.72 -34.86 -17.31
C GLU A 131 7.66 -33.83 -17.73
N HIS A 132 8.02 -32.53 -17.76
CA HIS A 132 7.13 -31.45 -18.21
C HIS A 132 7.20 -31.27 -19.72
N ALA A 133 6.18 -30.63 -20.30
CA ALA A 133 6.00 -30.52 -21.75
C ALA A 133 6.87 -29.41 -22.38
N HIS A 134 8.14 -29.29 -21.98
CA HIS A 134 9.08 -28.32 -22.51
C HIS A 134 10.53 -28.85 -22.49
N ALA A 135 11.43 -28.19 -23.21
CA ALA A 135 12.85 -28.51 -23.14
C ALA A 135 13.44 -28.09 -21.78
N PRO A 136 14.32 -28.90 -21.15
CA PRO A 136 14.93 -28.54 -19.87
C PRO A 136 15.80 -27.28 -19.95
N GLY A 137 15.64 -26.38 -18.98
CA GLY A 137 16.37 -25.13 -18.85
C GLY A 137 15.67 -23.93 -19.48
N PRO A 138 16.30 -22.75 -19.47
CA PRO A 138 15.71 -21.54 -20.04
C PRO A 138 15.56 -21.67 -21.56
N GLY A 139 14.48 -21.11 -22.12
CA GLY A 139 14.26 -21.12 -23.56
C GLY A 139 13.01 -20.38 -24.00
N GLN A 140 12.79 -20.36 -25.32
CA GLN A 140 11.62 -19.71 -25.94
C GLN A 140 10.28 -20.26 -25.43
N TRP A 141 10.28 -21.51 -24.98
CA TRP A 141 9.10 -22.16 -24.38
C TRP A 141 8.58 -21.39 -23.15
N MET A 142 9.45 -20.72 -22.38
CA MET A 142 9.01 -19.99 -21.17
C MET A 142 8.08 -18.84 -21.56
N THR A 143 8.46 -18.12 -22.62
CA THR A 143 7.64 -17.04 -23.15
C THR A 143 6.37 -17.57 -23.82
N ALA A 144 6.47 -18.67 -24.57
CA ALA A 144 5.30 -19.31 -25.17
C ALA A 144 4.29 -19.77 -24.09
N ALA A 145 4.76 -20.43 -23.03
CA ALA A 145 3.93 -20.91 -21.94
C ALA A 145 3.21 -19.74 -21.22
N PHE A 146 3.89 -18.62 -20.99
CA PHE A 146 3.21 -17.45 -20.42
C PHE A 146 2.22 -16.80 -21.39
N THR A 147 2.53 -16.73 -22.69
CA THR A 147 1.57 -16.32 -23.73
C THR A 147 0.33 -17.20 -23.71
N ASP A 148 0.49 -18.52 -23.68
CA ASP A 148 -0.59 -19.50 -23.65
C ASP A 148 -1.43 -19.35 -22.37
N GLN A 149 -0.78 -19.08 -21.22
CA GLN A 149 -1.49 -18.78 -19.98
C GLN A 149 -2.36 -17.53 -20.11
N LEU A 150 -1.81 -16.42 -20.62
CA LEU A 150 -2.57 -15.16 -20.77
C LEU A 150 -3.75 -15.34 -21.73
N GLN A 151 -3.55 -16.06 -22.83
CA GLN A 151 -4.63 -16.39 -23.78
C GLN A 151 -5.71 -17.26 -23.13
N SER A 152 -5.32 -18.32 -22.42
CA SER A 152 -6.26 -19.19 -21.71
C SER A 152 -7.07 -18.42 -20.65
N LEU A 153 -6.43 -17.52 -19.91
CA LEU A 153 -7.11 -16.66 -18.94
C LEU A 153 -8.15 -15.76 -19.61
N LEU A 154 -7.79 -15.08 -20.69
CA LEU A 154 -8.73 -14.25 -21.46
C LEU A 154 -9.89 -15.09 -21.99
N GLU A 155 -9.59 -16.21 -22.67
CA GLU A 155 -10.59 -17.07 -23.29
C GLU A 155 -11.59 -17.64 -22.27
N GLU A 156 -11.13 -18.16 -21.14
CA GLU A 156 -12.01 -18.75 -20.13
C GLU A 156 -12.74 -17.69 -19.30
N CYS A 157 -12.05 -16.65 -18.85
CA CYS A 157 -12.66 -15.63 -17.99
C CYS A 157 -13.69 -14.79 -18.77
N GLN A 158 -13.46 -14.50 -20.05
CA GLN A 158 -14.41 -13.73 -20.88
C GLN A 158 -15.71 -14.49 -21.19
N LYS A 159 -15.75 -15.81 -21.01
CA LYS A 159 -17.01 -16.58 -21.07
C LYS A 159 -17.94 -16.25 -19.90
N VAL A 160 -17.38 -15.78 -18.78
CA VAL A 160 -18.14 -15.43 -17.56
C VAL A 160 -18.30 -13.92 -17.42
N GLU A 161 -17.22 -13.15 -17.58
CA GLU A 161 -17.23 -11.68 -17.55
C GLU A 161 -16.67 -11.15 -18.87
N ARG A 162 -17.58 -10.76 -19.78
CA ARG A 162 -17.23 -10.35 -21.16
C ARG A 162 -16.20 -9.22 -21.19
N ASP A 163 -16.27 -8.29 -20.24
CA ASP A 163 -15.38 -7.13 -20.18
C ASP A 163 -14.16 -7.39 -19.27
N PHE A 164 -13.82 -8.65 -19.01
CA PHE A 164 -12.68 -9.04 -18.20
C PHE A 164 -11.37 -8.45 -18.72
N VAL A 165 -10.59 -7.87 -17.80
CA VAL A 165 -9.29 -7.26 -18.08
C VAL A 165 -8.18 -8.02 -17.36
N LEU A 166 -7.10 -8.27 -18.08
CA LEU A 166 -5.91 -8.94 -17.57
C LEU A 166 -4.71 -7.98 -17.51
N GLY A 167 -3.86 -8.16 -16.50
CA GLY A 167 -2.53 -7.56 -16.36
C GLY A 167 -1.54 -8.53 -15.71
N PHE A 168 -0.28 -8.14 -15.57
CA PHE A 168 0.76 -8.85 -14.81
C PHE A 168 1.75 -7.85 -14.20
N GLU A 169 2.53 -8.30 -13.21
CA GLU A 169 3.49 -7.47 -12.48
C GLU A 169 4.67 -7.05 -13.38
N GLU A 170 4.99 -5.76 -13.42
CA GLU A 170 6.07 -5.11 -14.21
C GLU A 170 5.96 -5.27 -15.75
N PRO A 171 6.33 -4.25 -16.53
CA PRO A 171 6.05 -4.22 -17.96
C PRO A 171 6.92 -5.17 -18.80
N ASN A 172 6.32 -5.73 -19.85
CA ASN A 172 7.04 -6.38 -20.95
C ASN A 172 6.27 -6.23 -22.26
N GLU A 173 6.86 -5.50 -23.22
CA GLU A 173 6.21 -5.11 -24.48
C GLU A 173 5.70 -6.29 -25.30
N ARG A 174 6.31 -7.48 -25.13
CA ARG A 174 5.92 -8.68 -25.85
C ARG A 174 4.48 -9.11 -25.56
N PHE A 175 3.93 -8.75 -24.40
CA PHE A 175 2.60 -9.17 -23.97
C PHE A 175 1.55 -8.05 -24.05
N ASN A 176 1.90 -6.83 -24.49
CA ASN A 176 0.99 -5.68 -24.52
C ASN A 176 -0.32 -5.95 -25.27
N HIS A 177 -0.30 -6.84 -26.26
CA HIS A 177 -1.46 -7.22 -27.06
C HIS A 177 -2.43 -8.20 -26.35
N LEU A 178 -2.06 -8.72 -25.18
CA LEU A 178 -2.82 -9.69 -24.38
C LEU A 178 -3.27 -9.13 -23.03
N VAL A 179 -2.93 -7.88 -22.71
CA VAL A 179 -3.28 -7.24 -21.45
C VAL A 179 -4.00 -5.91 -21.70
N GLY A 180 -4.90 -5.55 -20.80
CA GLY A 180 -5.62 -4.28 -20.87
C GLY A 180 -5.16 -3.27 -19.81
N ILE A 181 -4.28 -3.66 -18.90
CA ILE A 181 -3.71 -2.80 -17.86
C ILE A 181 -2.32 -3.31 -17.45
N GLN A 182 -1.40 -2.40 -17.11
CA GLN A 182 -0.03 -2.76 -16.73
C GLN A 182 0.43 -2.12 -15.41
N ASP A 183 0.91 -2.96 -14.51
CA ASP A 183 1.65 -2.55 -13.31
C ASP A 183 3.06 -2.10 -13.73
N TYR A 184 3.37 -0.80 -13.61
CA TYR A 184 4.58 -0.23 -14.20
C TYR A 184 5.72 -0.02 -13.19
N ARG A 185 5.42 0.48 -11.99
CA ARG A 185 6.38 0.68 -10.88
C ARG A 185 7.62 1.52 -11.21
N ASP A 186 7.55 2.41 -12.21
CA ASP A 186 8.68 3.29 -12.56
C ASP A 186 9.06 4.28 -11.44
N LEU A 187 8.16 4.57 -10.49
CA LEU A 187 8.49 5.35 -9.28
C LEU A 187 9.32 4.56 -8.25
N GLU A 188 9.36 3.23 -8.33
CA GLU A 188 10.15 2.37 -7.46
C GLU A 188 11.58 2.15 -8.01
N SER A 189 11.83 2.59 -9.24
CA SER A 189 13.14 2.47 -9.88
C SER A 189 14.23 3.22 -9.10
N PRO A 190 15.42 2.62 -8.88
CA PRO A 190 16.56 3.31 -8.29
C PRO A 190 17.21 4.32 -9.26
N TYR A 191 16.83 4.29 -10.54
CA TYR A 191 17.36 5.16 -11.58
C TYR A 191 16.66 6.53 -11.61
N GLU A 192 17.06 7.39 -12.55
CA GLU A 192 16.35 8.65 -12.79
C GLU A 192 14.90 8.36 -13.22
N LEU A 193 13.95 9.13 -12.69
CA LEU A 193 12.54 8.97 -13.04
C LEU A 193 12.32 9.32 -14.50
N ALA A 194 11.96 8.32 -15.29
CA ALA A 194 11.58 8.47 -16.69
C ALA A 194 10.52 7.43 -17.03
N SER A 195 9.37 7.88 -17.51
CA SER A 195 8.24 7.02 -17.87
C SER A 195 8.41 6.44 -19.28
N VAL A 196 9.53 5.76 -19.52
CA VAL A 196 9.96 5.26 -20.84
C VAL A 196 8.94 4.32 -21.47
N PHE A 197 8.36 3.40 -20.70
CA PHE A 197 7.35 2.47 -21.21
C PHE A 197 6.08 3.20 -21.62
N ASN A 198 5.58 4.13 -20.80
CA ASN A 198 4.45 4.98 -21.18
C ASN A 198 4.77 5.82 -22.41
N TYR A 199 5.97 6.40 -22.49
CA TYR A 199 6.39 7.19 -23.65
C TYR A 199 6.25 6.40 -24.97
N LEU A 200 6.51 5.10 -24.93
CA LEU A 200 6.37 4.20 -26.07
C LEU A 200 4.94 3.68 -26.28
N TYR A 201 4.20 3.41 -25.20
CA TYR A 201 3.00 2.57 -25.23
C TYR A 201 1.72 3.18 -24.64
N HIS A 202 1.73 4.43 -24.17
CA HIS A 202 0.57 5.07 -23.54
C HIS A 202 -0.68 5.10 -24.44
N GLU A 203 -0.51 5.21 -25.76
CA GLU A 203 -1.65 5.18 -26.70
C GLU A 203 -2.32 3.79 -26.81
N PHE A 204 -1.70 2.74 -26.27
CA PHE A 204 -2.17 1.35 -26.40
C PHE A 204 -2.54 0.70 -25.07
N LEU A 205 -1.80 0.99 -23.99
CA LEU A 205 -1.90 0.26 -22.74
C LEU A 205 -1.86 1.22 -21.54
N PRO A 206 -2.95 1.36 -20.78
CA PRO A 206 -2.94 2.16 -19.56
C PRO A 206 -2.05 1.50 -18.51
N THR A 207 -1.32 2.32 -17.76
CA THR A 207 -0.43 1.85 -16.71
C THR A 207 -0.79 2.42 -15.35
N PHE A 208 -0.29 1.80 -14.30
CA PHE A 208 -0.54 2.21 -12.93
C PHE A 208 0.67 1.87 -12.03
N GLN A 209 0.73 2.46 -10.83
CA GLN A 209 1.77 2.18 -9.85
C GLN A 209 1.27 1.26 -8.74
N SER A 210 1.98 0.17 -8.46
CA SER A 210 1.77 -0.56 -7.21
C SER A 210 2.34 0.18 -6.01
N ASN A 211 1.98 -0.25 -4.80
CA ASN A 211 2.52 0.23 -3.52
C ASN A 211 2.43 1.76 -3.30
N PRO A 212 1.25 2.37 -3.46
CA PRO A 212 1.08 3.79 -3.22
C PRO A 212 1.39 4.18 -1.76
N HIS A 213 1.95 5.38 -1.58
CA HIS A 213 2.16 5.98 -0.25
C HIS A 213 1.18 7.12 -0.05
N ALA A 214 0.43 7.07 1.07
CA ALA A 214 -0.53 8.12 1.40
C ALA A 214 0.20 9.47 1.51
N GLY A 215 -0.34 10.49 0.83
CA GLY A 215 0.24 11.83 0.85
C GLY A 215 1.47 12.05 -0.04
N ASP A 216 1.91 11.07 -0.85
CA ASP A 216 2.95 11.28 -1.86
C ASP A 216 2.42 12.08 -3.07
N LYS A 217 2.29 13.39 -2.87
CA LYS A 217 1.80 14.33 -3.90
C LYS A 217 2.71 14.37 -5.14
N PHE A 218 4.01 14.17 -4.97
CA PHE A 218 4.95 14.16 -6.09
C PHE A 218 4.75 12.90 -6.95
N GLY A 219 4.68 11.72 -6.34
CA GLY A 219 4.39 10.47 -7.02
C GLY A 219 3.04 10.52 -7.75
N MET A 220 2.00 11.04 -7.11
CA MET A 220 0.69 11.23 -7.75
C MET A 220 0.76 12.21 -8.94
N ALA A 221 1.41 13.37 -8.79
CA ALA A 221 1.58 14.32 -9.90
C ALA A 221 2.40 13.72 -11.04
N TYR A 222 3.39 12.88 -10.73
CA TYR A 222 4.15 12.12 -11.72
C TYR A 222 3.24 11.16 -12.49
N CYS A 223 2.43 10.34 -11.82
CA CYS A 223 1.45 9.48 -12.49
C CYS A 223 0.51 10.29 -13.40
N LEU A 224 -0.01 11.39 -12.86
CA LEU A 224 -0.93 12.31 -13.53
C LEU A 224 -0.37 12.78 -14.86
N VAL A 225 0.81 13.41 -14.85
CA VAL A 225 1.39 14.00 -16.05
C VAL A 225 1.92 12.95 -17.02
N ASN A 226 2.19 11.72 -16.58
CA ASN A 226 2.60 10.60 -17.45
C ASN A 226 1.41 9.76 -17.95
N GLY A 227 0.18 10.14 -17.60
CA GLY A 227 -1.03 9.46 -18.06
C GLY A 227 -1.20 8.07 -17.45
N GLN A 228 -0.55 7.83 -16.31
CA GLN A 228 -0.79 6.64 -15.50
C GLN A 228 -2.05 6.84 -14.66
N ILE A 229 -2.73 5.75 -14.33
CA ILE A 229 -3.83 5.73 -13.36
C ILE A 229 -3.21 6.01 -11.99
N PRO A 230 -3.49 7.17 -11.36
CA PRO A 230 -2.99 7.46 -10.03
C PRO A 230 -3.73 6.61 -9.00
N HIS A 231 -3.06 6.36 -7.89
CA HIS A 231 -3.58 5.53 -6.80
C HIS A 231 -3.95 6.37 -5.60
N THR A 232 -4.90 5.85 -4.83
CA THR A 232 -5.22 6.34 -3.49
C THR A 232 -4.92 5.25 -2.48
N VAL A 233 -4.37 5.65 -1.33
CA VAL A 233 -4.32 4.75 -0.17
C VAL A 233 -5.63 4.93 0.57
N PRO A 234 -6.49 3.89 0.64
CA PRO A 234 -7.77 4.01 1.31
C PRO A 234 -7.55 4.29 2.80
N SER A 235 -8.31 5.24 3.33
CA SER A 235 -8.41 5.47 4.78
C SER A 235 -9.42 4.49 5.37
N MET A 236 -9.09 3.90 6.51
CA MET A 236 -10.03 3.06 7.29
C MET A 236 -11.12 3.88 8.00
N VAL A 237 -11.05 5.22 7.90
CA VAL A 237 -11.99 6.16 8.51
C VAL A 237 -12.44 7.22 7.51
N MET A 238 -13.69 7.64 7.62
CA MET A 238 -14.27 8.68 6.76
C MET A 238 -14.23 10.06 7.44
N GLY A 239 -14.11 11.11 6.62
CA GLY A 239 -14.27 12.51 7.05
C GLY A 239 -13.23 13.01 8.06
N GLY A 240 -13.46 14.22 8.54
CA GLY A 240 -12.65 14.85 9.57
C GLY A 240 -12.91 14.22 10.94
N GLY A 241 -11.97 14.39 11.85
CA GLY A 241 -12.07 13.87 13.20
C GLY A 241 -10.76 14.01 13.95
N PRO A 242 -10.63 13.42 15.15
CA PRO A 242 -9.36 13.41 15.86
C PRO A 242 -8.22 12.82 15.00
N ALA A 243 -7.02 13.39 15.11
CA ALA A 243 -5.84 12.88 14.41
C ALA A 243 -5.44 11.47 14.87
N ILE A 244 -5.70 11.15 16.14
CA ILE A 244 -5.60 9.79 16.69
C ILE A 244 -6.95 9.11 16.45
N LEU A 245 -6.95 7.98 15.74
CA LEU A 245 -8.16 7.20 15.49
C LEU A 245 -8.60 6.49 16.76
N ASN A 246 -9.91 6.47 16.99
CA ASN A 246 -10.53 5.71 18.08
C ASN A 246 -9.80 5.96 19.40
N ASN A 247 -9.64 7.25 19.71
CA ASN A 247 -8.79 7.73 20.79
C ASN A 247 -9.45 7.55 22.16
N ASP A 248 -10.75 7.26 22.19
CA ASP A 248 -11.60 6.88 23.32
C ASP A 248 -11.82 5.35 23.42
N PHE A 249 -11.28 4.56 22.47
CA PHE A 249 -11.43 3.10 22.44
C PHE A 249 -12.88 2.59 22.33
N GLU A 250 -13.76 3.36 21.69
CA GLU A 250 -15.20 3.04 21.56
C GLU A 250 -15.57 2.19 20.34
N GLU A 251 -14.62 1.95 19.43
CA GLU A 251 -14.80 1.15 18.21
C GLU A 251 -13.89 -0.08 18.18
N TRP A 252 -14.44 -1.28 18.02
CA TRP A 252 -13.65 -2.53 18.06
C TRP A 252 -14.30 -3.68 17.28
N THR A 253 -13.50 -4.73 17.03
CA THR A 253 -13.96 -6.04 16.56
C THR A 253 -13.25 -7.13 17.37
N GLY A 254 -14.02 -7.93 18.11
CA GLY A 254 -13.45 -8.79 19.16
C GLY A 254 -12.76 -7.93 20.22
N ASP A 255 -11.51 -8.24 20.56
CA ASP A 255 -10.69 -7.42 21.46
C ASP A 255 -9.88 -6.33 20.72
N ALA A 256 -9.87 -6.31 19.39
CA ALA A 256 -9.07 -5.37 18.61
C ALA A 256 -9.78 -4.04 18.42
N PHE A 257 -9.17 -2.96 18.91
CA PHE A 257 -9.65 -1.59 18.73
C PHE A 257 -9.30 -1.07 17.33
N LEU A 258 -10.26 -0.41 16.67
CA LEU A 258 -10.03 0.16 15.34
C LEU A 258 -8.84 1.12 15.36
N GLY A 259 -7.91 0.99 14.42
CA GLY A 259 -6.73 1.85 14.30
C GLY A 259 -5.58 1.54 15.28
N TRP A 260 -5.74 0.58 16.18
CA TRP A 260 -4.70 0.20 17.15
C TRP A 260 -4.24 -1.25 16.93
N ALA A 261 -2.94 -1.44 16.76
CA ALA A 261 -2.37 -2.76 16.45
C ALA A 261 -1.36 -3.20 17.51
N GLN A 262 -1.49 -4.45 17.97
CA GLN A 262 -0.47 -5.10 18.79
C GLN A 262 0.78 -5.38 17.96
N VAL A 263 1.95 -5.08 18.53
CA VAL A 263 3.24 -5.48 17.96
C VAL A 263 3.58 -6.89 18.42
N ALA A 264 3.57 -7.85 17.49
CA ALA A 264 3.79 -9.26 17.79
C ALA A 264 5.27 -9.61 18.10
N ALA A 265 6.22 -8.90 17.48
CA ALA A 265 7.64 -9.10 17.69
C ALA A 265 8.45 -7.86 17.29
N TYR A 266 9.63 -7.68 17.89
CA TYR A 266 10.56 -6.61 17.56
C TYR A 266 12.01 -7.08 17.73
N GLN A 267 12.87 -6.76 16.75
CA GLN A 267 14.30 -7.15 16.74
C GLN A 267 14.55 -8.64 17.02
N GLY A 268 13.69 -9.51 16.50
CA GLY A 268 13.80 -10.97 16.68
C GLY A 268 13.28 -11.49 18.03
N VAL A 269 12.72 -10.64 18.88
CA VAL A 269 12.10 -11.02 20.16
C VAL A 269 10.59 -11.02 20.02
N VAL A 270 9.95 -12.15 20.37
CA VAL A 270 8.48 -12.27 20.40
C VAL A 270 7.93 -11.60 21.65
N TRP A 271 6.85 -10.83 21.50
CA TRP A 271 6.19 -10.10 22.58
C TRP A 271 4.89 -10.82 22.94
N ASN A 272 4.95 -11.62 24.02
CA ASN A 272 3.88 -12.55 24.43
C ASN A 272 2.80 -11.94 25.32
N GLY A 273 2.99 -10.68 25.74
CA GLY A 273 2.00 -9.99 26.54
C GLY A 273 0.70 -9.78 25.78
N LYS A 274 -0.39 -9.50 26.51
CA LYS A 274 -1.74 -9.44 25.94
C LYS A 274 -2.38 -8.10 26.17
N PHE A 275 -3.28 -7.74 25.27
CA PHE A 275 -4.19 -6.62 25.45
C PHE A 275 -5.63 -7.13 25.38
N TYR A 276 -6.53 -6.37 25.98
CA TYR A 276 -7.94 -6.69 26.07
C TYR A 276 -8.76 -5.42 25.98
N ARG A 277 -9.99 -5.59 25.52
CA ARG A 277 -11.04 -4.61 25.74
C ARG A 277 -11.68 -4.85 27.11
N ASP A 278 -11.73 -3.82 27.94
CA ASP A 278 -12.35 -3.90 29.28
C ASP A 278 -13.58 -2.99 29.32
N GLU A 279 -14.77 -3.60 29.39
CA GLU A 279 -16.04 -2.86 29.48
C GLU A 279 -16.41 -2.50 30.92
N GLN A 280 -15.69 -3.02 31.92
CA GLN A 280 -16.00 -2.79 33.34
C GLN A 280 -15.15 -1.68 33.92
N GLU A 281 -13.84 -1.75 33.70
CA GLU A 281 -12.88 -0.73 34.14
C GLU A 281 -12.58 0.21 32.98
N LYS A 282 -13.11 1.43 33.05
CA LYS A 282 -12.99 2.48 32.04
C LYS A 282 -13.11 3.85 32.69
N HIS A 283 -12.51 4.86 32.07
CA HIS A 283 -12.61 6.23 32.54
C HIS A 283 -13.93 6.88 32.09
N ASP A 284 -14.26 6.73 30.80
CA ASP A 284 -15.52 7.18 30.21
C ASP A 284 -16.03 6.13 29.19
N GLY A 285 -17.15 6.41 28.52
CA GLY A 285 -17.62 5.59 27.40
C GLY A 285 -18.06 4.17 27.78
N LYS A 286 -17.81 3.21 26.88
CA LYS A 286 -18.19 1.80 26.97
C LYS A 286 -17.01 0.90 27.27
N ALA A 287 -15.78 1.24 26.87
CA ALA A 287 -14.62 0.39 27.08
C ALA A 287 -13.32 1.17 27.22
N SER A 288 -12.31 0.54 27.82
CA SER A 288 -10.92 1.01 27.78
C SER A 288 -9.96 -0.07 27.29
N LEU A 289 -8.76 0.34 26.90
CA LEU A 289 -7.69 -0.56 26.51
C LEU A 289 -6.91 -1.05 27.73
N ARG A 290 -6.96 -2.35 28.01
CA ARG A 290 -6.22 -3.00 29.09
C ARG A 290 -5.02 -3.77 28.56
N LEU A 291 -3.84 -3.55 29.12
CA LEU A 291 -2.63 -4.34 28.85
C LEU A 291 -2.31 -5.19 30.08
N GLU A 292 -2.00 -6.47 29.86
CA GLU A 292 -1.67 -7.41 30.94
C GLU A 292 -0.54 -8.37 30.56
N ASN A 293 0.43 -8.44 31.46
CA ASN A 293 1.60 -9.30 31.41
C ASN A 293 1.68 -10.11 32.70
N VAL A 294 2.10 -11.38 32.60
CA VAL A 294 2.20 -12.30 33.73
C VAL A 294 3.65 -12.62 34.08
N ALA A 295 4.50 -12.85 33.09
CA ALA A 295 5.90 -13.23 33.29
C ALA A 295 6.86 -12.03 33.25
N GLU A 296 8.04 -12.20 33.86
CA GLU A 296 9.16 -11.22 33.82
C GLU A 296 9.66 -10.90 32.42
N SER A 297 9.51 -11.83 31.48
CA SER A 297 9.90 -11.67 30.08
C SER A 297 8.77 -11.13 29.20
N ASP A 298 7.56 -10.99 29.72
CA ASP A 298 6.43 -10.55 28.90
C ASP A 298 6.58 -9.08 28.52
N ILE A 299 6.27 -8.80 27.27
CA ILE A 299 6.21 -7.46 26.70
C ILE A 299 4.91 -7.39 25.92
N VAL A 300 4.17 -6.30 26.08
CA VAL A 300 3.06 -5.96 25.19
C VAL A 300 3.16 -4.51 24.79
N GLN A 301 2.96 -4.29 23.49
CA GLN A 301 2.83 -2.96 22.94
C GLN A 301 1.63 -2.92 22.00
N VAL A 302 0.76 -1.94 22.21
CA VAL A 302 -0.29 -1.56 21.26
C VAL A 302 0.06 -0.20 20.68
N SER A 303 0.04 -0.07 19.36
CA SER A 303 0.52 1.14 18.70
C SER A 303 -0.40 1.63 17.60
N GLN A 304 -0.34 2.94 17.36
CA GLN A 304 -0.99 3.61 16.24
C GLN A 304 0.00 4.54 15.54
N ASN A 305 -0.06 4.56 14.21
CA ASN A 305 0.73 5.43 13.35
C ASN A 305 -0.16 6.54 12.81
N VAL A 306 0.29 7.80 12.87
CA VAL A 306 -0.40 8.98 12.35
C VAL A 306 0.52 9.67 11.33
N ALA A 307 0.06 9.80 10.09
CA ALA A 307 0.83 10.44 9.03
C ALA A 307 1.01 11.95 9.28
N VAL A 308 2.23 12.45 9.12
CA VAL A 308 2.48 13.89 9.11
C VAL A 308 1.92 14.49 7.81
N GLY A 309 1.18 15.59 7.93
CA GLY A 309 0.38 16.18 6.85
C GLY A 309 -1.11 15.81 6.90
N ALA A 310 -1.52 14.86 7.75
CA ALA A 310 -2.91 14.45 7.94
C ALA A 310 -3.49 14.96 9.27
N GLY A 311 -3.38 16.26 9.53
CA GLY A 311 -3.86 16.90 10.76
C GLY A 311 -2.78 17.25 11.79
N ILE A 312 -1.55 16.77 11.56
CA ILE A 312 -0.35 17.18 12.29
C ILE A 312 0.71 17.66 11.29
N ALA A 313 1.60 18.56 11.70
CA ALA A 313 2.60 19.19 10.85
C ALA A 313 3.96 19.30 11.53
N VAL A 314 5.02 19.32 10.72
CA VAL A 314 6.39 19.54 11.19
C VAL A 314 6.58 20.94 11.79
N GLY A 315 7.53 21.08 12.72
CA GLY A 315 7.84 22.34 13.42
C GLY A 315 6.78 22.81 14.43
N LYS A 316 5.61 22.16 14.47
CA LYS A 316 4.53 22.47 15.43
C LYS A 316 4.75 21.76 16.76
N ARG A 317 4.29 22.41 17.84
CA ARG A 317 4.29 21.86 19.20
C ARG A 317 2.96 21.18 19.48
N TYR A 318 3.01 20.01 20.08
CA TYR A 318 1.86 19.21 20.44
C TYR A 318 1.90 18.78 21.90
N ARG A 319 0.73 18.54 22.48
CA ARG A 319 0.54 17.90 23.78
C ARG A 319 -0.23 16.60 23.57
N LEU A 320 0.37 15.48 23.94
CA LEU A 320 -0.37 14.24 24.15
C LEU A 320 -0.86 14.19 25.59
N SER A 321 -2.10 13.80 25.82
CA SER A 321 -2.60 13.39 27.13
C SER A 321 -3.36 12.08 27.04
N ALA A 322 -3.45 11.36 28.14
CA ALA A 322 -4.26 10.14 28.25
C ALA A 322 -4.70 9.95 29.71
N TRP A 323 -5.84 9.29 29.91
CA TRP A 323 -6.24 8.78 31.20
C TRP A 323 -5.62 7.39 31.41
N LEU A 324 -4.95 7.22 32.54
CA LEU A 324 -4.14 6.05 32.84
C LEU A 324 -4.50 5.51 34.22
N LYS A 325 -4.61 4.19 34.31
CA LYS A 325 -4.82 3.46 35.58
C LYS A 325 -3.84 2.30 35.68
N THR A 326 -3.35 2.04 36.88
CA THR A 326 -2.39 0.97 37.13
C THR A 326 -2.82 0.15 38.34
N ASP A 327 -3.13 -1.12 38.15
CA ASP A 327 -3.29 -2.08 39.25
C ASP A 327 -1.92 -2.59 39.68
N ARG A 328 -1.20 -3.21 38.73
CA ARG A 328 0.15 -3.76 38.94
C ARG A 328 1.11 -3.26 37.87
N LEU A 329 2.34 -2.92 38.28
CA LEU A 329 3.40 -2.52 37.36
C LEU A 329 4.78 -2.83 37.95
N ALA A 330 5.39 -3.93 37.50
CA ALA A 330 6.71 -4.36 37.98
C ALA A 330 7.87 -3.54 37.37
N ARG A 331 7.73 -3.07 36.14
CA ARG A 331 8.71 -2.23 35.43
C ARG A 331 8.05 -0.98 34.89
N LYS A 332 8.82 0.06 34.59
CA LYS A 332 8.28 1.29 34.01
C LYS A 332 7.53 0.98 32.71
N GLY A 333 6.29 1.46 32.62
CA GLY A 333 5.47 1.45 31.43
C GLY A 333 5.14 2.88 31.01
N ALA A 334 4.79 3.08 29.74
CA ALA A 334 4.44 4.41 29.25
C ALA A 334 3.62 4.36 27.96
N VAL A 335 2.97 5.48 27.65
CA VAL A 335 2.60 5.83 26.27
C VAL A 335 3.80 6.57 25.66
N ASN A 336 4.61 5.86 24.88
CA ASN A 336 5.79 6.41 24.22
C ASN A 336 5.41 7.10 22.92
N LEU A 337 6.13 8.19 22.63
CA LEU A 337 6.02 8.97 21.40
C LEU A 337 7.31 8.83 20.61
N GLY A 338 7.19 8.45 19.34
CA GLY A 338 8.31 8.45 18.40
C GLY A 338 7.87 8.95 17.03
N CYS A 339 8.83 9.36 16.19
CA CYS A 339 8.57 9.65 14.80
C CYS A 339 9.51 8.90 13.88
N GLN A 340 9.02 8.57 12.69
CA GLN A 340 9.87 8.17 11.58
C GLN A 340 10.24 9.41 10.76
N LYS A 341 11.50 9.51 10.39
CA LYS A 341 12.05 10.56 9.52
C LYS A 341 12.00 10.12 8.05
N ALA A 342 12.17 11.08 7.14
CA ALA A 342 12.23 10.82 5.70
C ALA A 342 13.31 9.79 5.27
N ASP A 343 14.37 9.62 6.06
CA ASP A 343 15.42 8.60 5.84
C ASP A 343 15.06 7.21 6.40
N GLY A 344 13.85 7.04 6.92
CA GLY A 344 13.35 5.81 7.50
C GLY A 344 13.76 5.58 8.97
N LYS A 345 14.63 6.41 9.55
CA LYS A 345 15.08 6.26 10.94
C LYS A 345 14.01 6.74 11.92
N TRP A 346 14.03 6.13 13.11
CA TRP A 346 13.15 6.48 14.21
C TRP A 346 13.84 7.40 15.23
N ALA A 347 13.11 8.39 15.74
CA ALA A 347 13.53 9.25 16.84
C ALA A 347 12.47 9.27 17.94
N GLY A 348 12.90 9.30 19.20
CA GLY A 348 12.01 9.46 20.35
C GLY A 348 11.60 10.92 20.52
N LEU A 349 10.33 11.15 20.85
CA LEU A 349 9.76 12.48 21.05
C LEU A 349 9.37 12.76 22.51
N GLY A 350 9.25 11.71 23.33
CA GLY A 350 8.84 11.82 24.72
C GLY A 350 7.99 10.62 25.15
N HIS A 351 7.42 10.70 26.34
CA HIS A 351 6.53 9.67 26.84
C HIS A 351 5.61 10.23 27.93
N VAL A 352 4.41 9.65 28.05
CA VAL A 352 3.52 9.81 29.21
C VAL A 352 3.71 8.58 30.11
N PRO A 353 4.31 8.70 31.30
CA PRO A 353 4.57 7.54 32.15
C PRO A 353 3.27 6.96 32.70
N MET A 354 3.20 5.63 32.80
CA MET A 354 2.14 4.97 33.56
C MET A 354 2.24 5.39 35.03
N PRO A 355 1.11 5.61 35.72
CA PRO A 355 1.13 5.97 37.13
C PRO A 355 1.62 4.77 37.97
N PRO A 356 2.12 5.00 39.20
CA PRO A 356 2.60 3.93 40.08
C PRO A 356 1.58 2.82 40.31
N ALA A 357 2.03 1.63 40.74
CA ALA A 357 1.14 0.53 41.08
C ALA A 357 0.04 0.95 42.06
N SER A 358 -1.16 0.40 41.86
CA SER A 358 -2.38 0.71 42.61
C SER A 358 -2.86 2.16 42.50
N SER A 359 -2.49 2.88 41.45
CA SER A 359 -3.05 4.21 41.14
C SER A 359 -4.38 4.06 40.41
N ASP A 360 -5.38 4.83 40.85
CA ASP A 360 -6.63 4.98 40.10
C ASP A 360 -6.44 5.85 38.85
N TRP A 361 -7.51 6.08 38.11
CA TRP A 361 -7.50 6.93 36.91
C TRP A 361 -6.87 8.29 37.17
N THR A 362 -5.77 8.56 36.47
CA THR A 362 -5.05 9.82 36.52
C THR A 362 -4.74 10.28 35.10
N ARG A 363 -4.79 11.59 34.88
CA ARG A 363 -4.46 12.18 33.58
C ARG A 363 -2.97 12.47 33.51
N GLY A 364 -2.28 11.79 32.59
CA GLY A 364 -0.89 12.08 32.24
C GLY A 364 -0.78 12.93 30.98
N SER A 365 0.31 13.67 30.80
CA SER A 365 0.60 14.36 29.54
C SER A 365 2.09 14.52 29.25
N ALA A 366 2.40 14.70 27.97
CA ALA A 366 3.74 15.00 27.49
C ALA A 366 3.64 15.97 26.31
N GLU A 367 4.55 16.93 26.25
CA GLU A 367 4.64 17.86 25.12
C GLU A 367 5.87 17.55 24.28
N PHE A 368 5.73 17.74 22.97
CA PHE A 368 6.81 17.52 22.01
C PHE A 368 6.68 18.50 20.84
N THR A 369 7.77 18.70 20.12
CA THR A 369 7.78 19.41 18.84
C THR A 369 7.99 18.40 17.74
N MET A 370 7.17 18.45 16.69
CA MET A 370 7.34 17.58 15.53
C MET A 370 8.62 17.98 14.77
N PRO A 371 9.58 17.06 14.55
CA PRO A 371 10.80 17.39 13.80
C PRO A 371 10.50 17.80 12.35
N ASP A 372 11.36 18.66 11.79
CA ASP A 372 11.24 19.20 10.43
C ASP A 372 11.27 18.14 9.32
N ASP A 373 11.87 16.99 9.59
CA ASP A 373 12.03 15.86 8.67
C ASP A 373 11.14 14.66 9.00
N ALA A 374 10.17 14.81 9.90
CA ALA A 374 9.25 13.76 10.29
C ALA A 374 8.18 13.49 9.22
N THR A 375 7.96 12.22 8.91
CA THR A 375 6.91 11.76 7.98
C THR A 375 5.78 11.03 8.70
N LEU A 376 6.05 10.51 9.90
CA LEU A 376 5.11 9.70 10.66
C LEU A 376 5.28 9.94 12.17
N LEU A 377 4.19 10.11 12.89
CA LEU A 377 4.12 10.01 14.35
C LEU A 377 3.67 8.59 14.74
N ARG A 378 4.28 8.02 15.77
CA ARG A 378 3.87 6.73 16.34
C ARG A 378 3.63 6.86 17.83
N LEU A 379 2.44 6.43 18.26
CA LEU A 379 2.06 6.26 19.64
C LEU A 379 2.22 4.79 20.02
N MET A 380 2.87 4.52 21.15
CA MET A 380 3.22 3.17 21.60
C MET A 380 2.86 3.02 23.07
N ILE A 381 1.74 2.36 23.36
CA ILE A 381 1.36 1.99 24.71
C ILE A 381 2.12 0.71 25.04
N HIS A 382 3.14 0.81 25.89
CA HIS A 382 4.16 -0.24 26.09
C HIS A 382 4.33 -0.56 27.57
N VAL A 383 4.28 -1.85 27.92
CA VAL A 383 4.59 -2.36 29.26
C VAL A 383 5.43 -3.63 29.19
N GLU A 384 6.34 -3.77 30.14
CA GLU A 384 7.27 -4.91 30.28
C GLU A 384 7.20 -5.52 31.67
N GLY A 385 7.41 -6.83 31.75
CA GLY A 385 7.31 -7.59 32.99
C GLY A 385 5.87 -7.62 33.53
N PRO A 386 5.64 -8.21 34.72
CA PRO A 386 4.31 -8.36 35.28
C PRO A 386 3.60 -7.02 35.44
N ALA A 387 2.50 -6.85 34.72
CA ALA A 387 1.76 -5.60 34.67
C ALA A 387 0.27 -5.84 34.42
N LYS A 388 -0.57 -4.93 34.90
CA LYS A 388 -1.99 -4.81 34.57
C LYS A 388 -2.36 -3.33 34.64
N VAL A 389 -2.52 -2.72 33.47
CA VAL A 389 -2.73 -1.28 33.29
C VAL A 389 -3.87 -1.03 32.31
N TRP A 390 -4.49 0.14 32.41
CA TRP A 390 -5.51 0.61 31.48
C TRP A 390 -5.16 1.99 30.94
N VAL A 391 -5.53 2.20 29.68
CA VAL A 391 -5.43 3.48 28.97
C VAL A 391 -6.77 3.80 28.37
N ASP A 392 -7.18 5.05 28.52
CA ASP A 392 -8.43 5.57 28.00
C ASP A 392 -8.28 7.03 27.56
N ASP A 393 -9.23 7.52 26.76
CA ASP A 393 -9.38 8.93 26.40
C ASP A 393 -8.06 9.64 26.03
N VAL A 394 -7.36 9.09 25.05
CA VAL A 394 -6.13 9.66 24.49
C VAL A 394 -6.48 10.94 23.73
N SER A 395 -5.71 12.01 23.92
CA SER A 395 -5.93 13.28 23.23
C SER A 395 -4.62 13.86 22.72
N LEU A 396 -4.68 14.42 21.51
CA LEU A 396 -3.58 15.15 20.90
C LEU A 396 -4.03 16.56 20.57
N GLU A 397 -3.30 17.55 21.06
CA GLU A 397 -3.62 18.96 20.88
C GLU A 397 -2.41 19.70 20.31
N GLU A 398 -2.60 20.58 19.31
CA GLU A 398 -1.60 21.56 18.91
C GLU A 398 -1.52 22.65 19.97
N VAL A 399 -0.32 22.87 20.53
CA VAL A 399 -0.03 23.93 21.50
C VAL A 399 0.47 25.14 20.74
N ARG A 400 -0.32 26.21 20.76
CA ARG A 400 -0.01 27.47 20.10
C ARG A 400 1.03 28.29 20.88
N PRO A 401 1.70 29.27 20.25
CA PRO A 401 2.69 30.12 20.92
C PRO A 401 2.15 30.89 22.14
N ASP A 402 0.84 31.16 22.19
CA ASP A 402 0.16 31.82 23.31
C ASP A 402 -0.17 30.87 24.48
N GLY A 403 0.21 29.59 24.37
CA GLY A 403 -0.06 28.56 25.37
C GLY A 403 -1.45 27.92 25.28
N SER A 404 -2.32 28.41 24.39
CA SER A 404 -3.60 27.75 24.12
C SER A 404 -3.38 26.42 23.40
N ALA A 405 -4.26 25.45 23.65
CA ALA A 405 -4.23 24.14 23.01
C ALA A 405 -5.52 23.95 22.21
N THR A 406 -5.41 23.42 21.00
CA THR A 406 -6.57 23.04 20.18
C THR A 406 -6.41 21.61 19.70
N PRO A 407 -7.49 20.81 19.66
CA PRO A 407 -7.41 19.42 19.18
C PRO A 407 -6.72 19.33 17.81
N ALA A 408 -5.79 18.39 17.68
CA ALA A 408 -5.23 18.02 16.39
C ALA A 408 -6.27 17.19 15.63
N LEU A 409 -6.75 17.73 14.52
CA LEU A 409 -7.82 17.14 13.73
C LEU A 409 -7.30 16.68 12.38
N ARG A 410 -7.65 15.45 12.00
CA ARG A 410 -7.56 14.99 10.63
C ARG A 410 -8.48 15.83 9.75
N PRO A 411 -8.04 16.28 8.56
CA PRO A 411 -8.88 17.00 7.62
C PRO A 411 -10.04 16.15 7.08
N ASP A 412 -11.10 16.81 6.59
CA ASP A 412 -12.25 16.14 5.96
C ASP A 412 -11.90 15.36 4.71
N THR A 413 -10.83 15.77 4.03
CA THR A 413 -10.35 15.13 2.81
C THR A 413 -8.88 14.73 2.96
N PRO A 414 -8.46 13.60 2.35
CA PRO A 414 -7.07 13.17 2.37
C PRO A 414 -6.09 14.23 1.81
N PRO A 415 -4.79 14.21 2.21
CA PRO A 415 -3.80 15.20 1.78
C PRO A 415 -3.64 15.31 0.24
N ASP A 416 -3.95 14.25 -0.49
CA ASP A 416 -3.87 14.08 -1.94
C ASP A 416 -5.18 14.41 -2.67
N HIS A 417 -6.26 14.73 -1.95
CA HIS A 417 -7.59 14.94 -2.52
C HIS A 417 -7.65 15.97 -3.63
N LYS A 418 -6.98 17.13 -3.47
CA LYS A 418 -7.06 18.24 -4.44
C LYS A 418 -6.49 17.85 -5.80
N LEU A 419 -5.33 17.19 -5.83
CA LEU A 419 -4.70 16.70 -7.07
C LEU A 419 -5.53 15.57 -7.69
N MET A 420 -5.98 14.61 -6.88
CA MET A 420 -6.81 13.49 -7.35
C MET A 420 -8.11 13.98 -7.98
N LYS A 421 -8.82 14.92 -7.33
CA LYS A 421 -10.07 15.49 -7.86
C LYS A 421 -9.85 16.20 -9.20
N GLN A 422 -8.76 16.98 -9.32
CA GLN A 422 -8.41 17.63 -10.58
C GLN A 422 -8.04 16.63 -11.68
N TRP A 423 -7.33 15.54 -11.34
CA TRP A 423 -7.07 14.48 -12.32
C TRP A 423 -8.36 13.82 -12.79
N VAL A 424 -9.27 13.46 -11.88
CA VAL A 424 -10.57 12.88 -12.24
C VAL A 424 -11.34 13.82 -13.16
N ASP A 425 -11.43 15.11 -12.82
CA ASP A 425 -12.12 16.10 -13.64
C ASP A 425 -11.47 16.27 -15.02
N LEU A 426 -10.14 16.28 -15.07
CA LEU A 426 -9.39 16.39 -16.32
C LEU A 426 -9.53 15.14 -17.20
N PHE A 427 -9.39 13.94 -16.60
CA PHE A 427 -9.45 12.65 -17.27
C PHE A 427 -10.86 12.35 -17.83
N HIS A 428 -11.92 12.77 -17.13
CA HIS A 428 -13.29 12.64 -17.61
C HIS A 428 -13.76 13.83 -18.46
N GLY A 429 -13.03 14.94 -18.44
CA GLY A 429 -13.30 16.16 -19.19
C GLY A 429 -12.36 16.36 -20.38
N GLU A 430 -11.81 17.56 -20.50
CA GLU A 430 -11.04 18.00 -21.67
C GLU A 430 -9.68 17.29 -21.85
N GLY A 431 -9.17 16.64 -20.80
CA GLY A 431 -7.93 15.87 -20.83
C GLY A 431 -8.10 14.45 -21.36
N ARG A 432 -9.34 13.94 -21.44
CA ARG A 432 -9.64 12.56 -21.87
C ARG A 432 -8.94 12.14 -23.17
N PRO A 433 -8.97 12.94 -24.26
CA PRO A 433 -8.33 12.55 -25.52
C PRO A 433 -6.81 12.37 -25.42
N TYR A 434 -6.18 12.99 -24.42
CA TYR A 434 -4.74 12.96 -24.19
C TYR A 434 -4.34 11.89 -23.17
N LEU A 435 -5.04 11.81 -22.03
CA LEU A 435 -4.73 10.92 -20.92
C LEU A 435 -5.24 9.48 -21.09
N LEU A 436 -6.21 9.24 -21.98
CA LEU A 436 -6.72 7.88 -22.24
C LEU A 436 -6.26 7.32 -23.58
N LEU A 437 -6.30 8.15 -24.63
CA LEU A 437 -6.08 7.72 -26.02
C LEU A 437 -4.91 8.46 -26.69
N GLY A 438 -4.22 9.33 -25.94
CA GLY A 438 -3.19 10.17 -26.50
C GLY A 438 -1.88 9.43 -26.65
N ARG A 439 -1.09 9.84 -27.63
CA ARG A 439 0.31 9.45 -27.75
C ARG A 439 1.19 10.45 -27.01
N LEU A 440 2.05 9.97 -26.12
CA LEU A 440 3.07 10.81 -25.50
C LEU A 440 4.04 11.35 -26.56
N LEU A 441 4.34 12.64 -26.48
CA LEU A 441 5.30 13.35 -27.30
C LEU A 441 6.57 13.60 -26.50
N HIS A 442 7.68 13.88 -27.19
CA HIS A 442 8.91 14.26 -26.52
C HIS A 442 8.63 15.44 -25.57
N PRO A 443 8.94 15.32 -24.26
CA PRO A 443 8.58 16.35 -23.29
C PRO A 443 9.19 17.70 -23.70
N PRO A 444 8.39 18.77 -23.82
CA PRO A 444 8.93 20.07 -24.19
C PRO A 444 9.88 20.58 -23.11
N LYS A 445 10.80 21.48 -23.45
CA LYS A 445 11.74 22.01 -22.46
C LYS A 445 10.98 22.91 -21.47
N LEU A 446 11.09 22.62 -20.17
CA LEU A 446 10.51 23.38 -19.08
C LEU A 446 11.60 23.96 -18.18
N GLU A 447 11.51 25.26 -17.89
CA GLU A 447 12.34 25.94 -16.89
C GLU A 447 11.45 26.31 -15.71
N THR A 448 11.75 25.79 -14.52
CA THR A 448 11.02 26.04 -13.27
C THR A 448 11.97 25.83 -12.08
N ALA A 449 11.52 26.18 -10.88
CA ALA A 449 12.26 25.87 -9.66
C ALA A 449 12.45 24.35 -9.50
N THR A 450 13.30 23.93 -8.57
CA THR A 450 13.50 22.50 -8.30
C THR A 450 13.00 22.10 -6.92
N VAL A 451 12.70 20.82 -6.77
CA VAL A 451 12.37 20.16 -5.50
C VAL A 451 13.19 18.89 -5.33
N THR A 452 13.35 18.45 -4.09
CA THR A 452 13.98 17.16 -3.78
C THR A 452 12.89 16.10 -3.62
N TYR A 453 13.02 14.98 -4.33
CA TYR A 453 12.16 13.80 -4.18
C TYR A 453 13.05 12.55 -4.16
N LYS A 454 12.85 11.66 -3.18
CA LYS A 454 13.68 10.45 -2.96
C LYS A 454 15.20 10.69 -3.08
N GLY A 455 15.67 11.80 -2.50
CA GLY A 455 17.10 12.18 -2.48
C GLY A 455 17.66 12.71 -3.80
N LYS A 456 16.83 12.93 -4.82
CA LYS A 456 17.22 13.47 -6.13
C LYS A 456 16.48 14.79 -6.42
N THR A 457 17.07 15.61 -7.26
CA THR A 457 16.51 16.92 -7.64
C THR A 457 15.66 16.79 -8.90
N TYR A 458 14.43 17.28 -8.85
CA TYR A 458 13.47 17.28 -9.96
C TYR A 458 12.86 18.68 -10.16
N PRO A 459 12.26 18.95 -11.33
CA PRO A 459 11.43 20.14 -11.53
C PRO A 459 10.30 20.25 -10.50
N ALA A 460 10.02 21.47 -10.04
CA ALA A 460 8.93 21.78 -9.13
C ALA A 460 7.55 21.72 -9.80
N ILE A 461 7.50 21.82 -11.13
CA ILE A 461 6.35 21.52 -11.96
C ILE A 461 6.72 20.32 -12.84
N LEU A 462 5.91 19.26 -12.78
CA LEU A 462 6.05 18.10 -13.66
C LEU A 462 5.17 18.29 -14.89
N HIS A 463 5.56 17.77 -16.04
CA HIS A 463 4.76 17.88 -17.26
C HIS A 463 5.07 16.78 -18.29
N ASN A 464 4.12 16.53 -19.20
CA ASN A 464 4.38 15.90 -20.49
C ASN A 464 3.46 16.46 -21.59
N ALA A 465 3.88 16.26 -22.83
CA ALA A 465 3.09 16.58 -24.01
C ALA A 465 2.42 15.34 -24.60
N TYR A 466 1.24 15.54 -25.17
CA TYR A 466 0.43 14.49 -25.78
C TYR A 466 -0.09 14.95 -27.13
N ARG A 467 -0.32 13.98 -28.02
CA ARG A 467 -1.13 14.14 -29.23
C ARG A 467 -2.36 13.25 -29.12
N ALA A 468 -3.54 13.85 -29.17
CA ALA A 468 -4.81 13.13 -29.20
C ALA A 468 -5.07 12.49 -30.58
N PRO A 469 -6.01 11.53 -30.69
CA PRO A 469 -6.35 10.88 -31.96
C PRO A 469 -6.82 11.83 -33.07
N ASP A 470 -7.38 12.99 -32.73
CA ASP A 470 -7.79 14.02 -33.68
C ASP A 470 -6.62 14.90 -34.19
N GLY A 471 -5.40 14.61 -33.73
CA GLY A 471 -4.18 15.35 -34.06
C GLY A 471 -3.95 16.60 -33.23
N SER A 472 -4.88 16.98 -32.35
CA SER A 472 -4.65 18.06 -31.39
C SER A 472 -3.55 17.67 -30.41
N GLU A 473 -2.80 18.66 -29.94
CA GLU A 473 -1.73 18.43 -28.98
C GLU A 473 -1.90 19.34 -27.77
N ALA A 474 -1.51 18.84 -26.62
CA ALA A 474 -1.55 19.60 -25.37
C ALA A 474 -0.40 19.17 -24.44
N VAL A 475 -0.05 20.05 -23.52
CA VAL A 475 0.84 19.76 -22.40
C VAL A 475 0.01 19.68 -21.13
N ILE A 476 0.20 18.62 -20.36
CA ILE A 476 -0.38 18.49 -19.02
C ILE A 476 0.72 18.78 -18.03
N ALA A 477 0.49 19.75 -17.15
CA ALA A 477 1.44 20.16 -16.12
C ALA A 477 0.80 20.09 -14.73
N ALA A 478 1.58 19.73 -13.72
CA ALA A 478 1.14 19.63 -12.34
C ALA A 478 2.18 20.21 -11.37
N ASN A 479 1.72 20.97 -10.38
CA ASN A 479 2.53 21.48 -9.27
C ASN A 479 2.29 20.65 -8.00
N PRO A 480 3.12 19.64 -7.67
CA PRO A 480 2.98 18.86 -6.44
C PRO A 480 3.38 19.61 -5.17
N THR A 481 3.89 20.85 -5.27
CA THR A 481 4.45 21.59 -4.13
C THR A 481 3.38 22.35 -3.35
N LEU A 482 3.68 22.69 -2.09
CA LEU A 482 2.78 23.43 -1.18
C LEU A 482 2.76 24.94 -1.42
N ARG A 483 3.35 25.42 -2.53
CA ARG A 483 3.44 26.84 -2.86
C ARG A 483 3.24 27.04 -4.36
N LYS A 484 2.90 28.27 -4.73
CA LYS A 484 2.83 28.66 -6.15
C LYS A 484 4.20 28.47 -6.81
N GLN A 485 4.19 27.99 -8.05
CA GLN A 485 5.37 27.83 -8.88
C GLN A 485 5.16 28.51 -10.23
N SER A 486 6.22 29.15 -10.74
CA SER A 486 6.24 29.72 -12.09
C SER A 486 7.06 28.84 -13.01
N ALA A 487 6.69 28.81 -14.28
CA ALA A 487 7.35 28.02 -15.31
C ALA A 487 7.43 28.76 -16.64
N ARG A 488 8.51 28.49 -17.39
CA ARG A 488 8.68 28.87 -18.78
C ARG A 488 8.81 27.62 -19.64
N LEU A 489 7.86 27.42 -20.55
CA LEU A 489 7.75 26.26 -21.42
C LEU A 489 8.11 26.65 -22.85
N ASN A 490 9.06 25.92 -23.44
CA ASN A 490 9.46 26.06 -24.82
C ASN A 490 8.88 24.91 -25.64
N TRP A 491 7.86 25.20 -26.45
CA TRP A 491 7.13 24.20 -27.20
C TRP A 491 6.76 24.72 -28.59
N LYS A 492 7.01 23.91 -29.63
CA LYS A 492 6.75 24.27 -31.04
C LYS A 492 7.37 25.61 -31.48
N GLY A 493 8.57 25.90 -30.98
CA GLY A 493 9.26 27.16 -31.27
C GLY A 493 8.64 28.40 -30.63
N LYS A 494 7.69 28.23 -29.69
CA LYS A 494 7.10 29.30 -28.89
C LYS A 494 7.50 29.16 -27.44
N GLU A 495 7.76 30.29 -26.80
CA GLU A 495 7.94 30.39 -25.37
C GLU A 495 6.63 30.82 -24.72
N MET A 496 6.22 30.14 -23.66
CA MET A 496 5.04 30.45 -22.87
C MET A 496 5.42 30.48 -21.39
N THR A 497 4.95 31.49 -20.66
CA THR A 497 5.13 31.57 -19.20
C THR A 497 3.78 31.34 -18.53
N PHE A 498 3.77 30.54 -17.46
CA PHE A 498 2.58 30.31 -16.65
C PHE A 498 2.93 30.09 -15.18
N GLU A 499 1.93 30.25 -14.32
CA GLU A 499 2.02 29.92 -12.90
C GLU A 499 0.99 28.85 -12.55
N LEU A 500 1.35 27.96 -11.63
CA LEU A 500 0.46 26.98 -11.03
C LEU A 500 0.39 27.23 -9.52
N GLU A 501 -0.81 27.34 -8.99
CA GLU A 501 -1.04 27.33 -7.54
C GLU A 501 -0.57 26.00 -6.93
N SER A 502 -0.43 25.98 -5.61
CA SER A 502 -0.15 24.75 -4.86
C SER A 502 -1.13 23.65 -5.28
N GLU A 503 -0.62 22.48 -5.65
CA GLU A 503 -1.44 21.31 -6.01
C GLU A 503 -2.39 21.56 -7.19
N GLU A 504 -2.03 22.44 -8.12
CA GLU A 504 -2.78 22.69 -9.35
C GLU A 504 -2.33 21.78 -10.50
N VAL A 505 -3.28 21.35 -11.31
CA VAL A 505 -3.11 20.60 -12.56
C VAL A 505 -3.70 21.42 -13.70
N ARG A 506 -2.97 21.54 -14.81
CA ARG A 506 -3.42 22.33 -15.96
C ARG A 506 -3.13 21.64 -17.29
N LEU A 507 -4.11 21.70 -18.19
CA LEU A 507 -3.95 21.39 -19.61
C LEU A 507 -3.63 22.69 -20.37
N ILE A 508 -2.57 22.67 -21.17
CA ILE A 508 -2.03 23.81 -21.92
C ILE A 508 -2.04 23.45 -23.41
N ARG A 509 -2.57 24.32 -24.28
CA ARG A 509 -2.70 24.12 -25.74
C ARG A 509 -1.80 25.04 -26.55
#